data_AF-A0A914CIW9-F1
#
_entry.id   AF-A0A914CIW9-F1
#
_cell.length_a   1.000
_cell.length_b   1.000
_cell.length_c   1.000
_cell.angle_alpha   90.00
_cell.angle_beta   90.00
_cell.angle_gamma   90.00
#
_symmetry.space_group_name_H-M   'P 1'
#
loop_
_entity.id
_entity.type
_entity.pdbx_description
1 polymer ?
#
loop_
_entity_poly.entity_id
_entity_poly.type
_entity_poly.pdbx_seq_one_letter_code
_entity_poly.pdbx_strand_id
1 'polypeptide(L)'
;MANLHECVICTEELKNNLCTTRCGHLAHMDCAMQWVTQSRTCPTCRHPVDRNDLIRIYADADSETSSSRTNPDSFQPFNIEPAELTAPAQP
;
A
#
# COMPACT_ATOMS: atom_id res chain seq x y z
N MET A 1 13.49 -23.51 2.12
CA MET A 1 12.18 -23.22 1.53
C MET A 1 11.62 -22.04 2.30
N ALA A 2 11.62 -20.83 1.73
CA ALA A 2 11.02 -19.67 2.37
C ALA A 2 9.61 -19.52 1.82
N ASN A 3 8.58 -19.72 2.65
CA ASN A 3 7.21 -19.40 2.28
C ASN A 3 7.08 -17.88 2.23
N LEU A 4 7.01 -17.33 1.01
CA LEU A 4 6.86 -15.88 0.79
C LEU A 4 5.45 -15.37 1.17
N HIS A 5 4.50 -16.29 1.33
CA HIS A 5 3.09 -16.00 1.60
C HIS A 5 2.71 -16.08 3.08
N GLU A 6 3.68 -16.30 3.97
CA GLU A 6 3.45 -16.44 5.41
C GLU A 6 4.23 -15.38 6.19
N CYS A 7 3.58 -14.79 7.19
CA CYS A 7 4.20 -13.83 8.09
C CYS A 7 5.17 -14.55 9.02
N VAL A 8 6.45 -14.18 8.97
CA VAL A 8 7.52 -14.80 9.78
C VAL A 8 7.37 -14.59 11.29
N ILE A 9 6.43 -13.75 11.73
CA ILE A 9 6.21 -13.41 13.14
C ILE A 9 5.04 -14.24 13.72
N CYS A 10 3.88 -14.26 13.05
CA CYS A 10 2.69 -14.98 13.52
C CYS A 10 2.43 -16.30 12.79
N THR A 11 3.21 -16.63 11.76
CA THR A 11 3.06 -17.84 10.93
C THR A 11 1.69 -17.94 10.22
N GLU A 12 1.05 -16.81 9.94
CA GLU A 12 -0.24 -16.73 9.23
C GLU A 12 -0.07 -16.16 7.81
N GLU A 13 -1.06 -16.37 6.94
CA GLU A 13 -1.00 -15.95 5.55
C GLU A 13 -1.02 -14.42 5.36
N LEU A 14 -0.17 -13.91 4.47
CA LEU A 14 -0.05 -12.48 4.14
C LEU A 14 -1.17 -12.00 3.21
N LYS A 15 -2.42 -11.93 3.71
CA LYS A 15 -3.60 -11.46 2.95
C LYS A 15 -3.92 -9.96 3.09
N ASN A 16 -3.84 -9.44 4.31
CA ASN A 16 -4.26 -8.07 4.64
C ASN A 16 -3.23 -7.38 5.52
N ASN A 17 -3.30 -6.03 5.56
CA ASN A 17 -2.43 -5.22 6.42
C ASN A 17 -0.96 -5.51 6.20
N LEU A 18 -0.54 -5.61 4.95
CA LEU A 18 0.83 -5.94 4.61
C LEU A 18 1.73 -4.71 4.79
N CYS A 19 2.96 -4.96 5.19
CA CYS A 19 4.00 -3.95 5.19
C CYS A 19 5.32 -4.54 4.72
N THR A 20 6.18 -3.66 4.25
CA THR A 20 7.58 -3.96 3.97
C THR A 20 8.48 -2.98 4.71
N THR A 21 9.75 -3.33 4.81
CA THR A 21 10.81 -2.47 5.34
C THR A 21 11.78 -2.12 4.23
N ARG A 22 12.78 -1.27 4.48
CA ARG A 22 13.79 -0.89 3.47
C ARG A 22 14.60 -2.07 2.91
N CYS A 23 14.65 -3.19 3.64
CA CYS A 23 15.29 -4.41 3.17
C CYS A 23 14.42 -5.29 2.26
N GLY A 24 13.14 -4.94 2.05
CA GLY A 24 12.22 -5.62 1.13
C GLY A 24 11.47 -6.83 1.71
N HIS A 25 11.74 -7.25 2.94
CA HIS A 25 11.00 -8.36 3.56
C HIS A 25 9.58 -7.94 4.00
N LEU A 26 8.62 -8.84 3.78
CA LEU A 26 7.19 -8.62 4.03
C LEU A 26 6.78 -9.21 5.38
N ALA A 27 5.87 -8.51 6.06
CA ALA A 27 5.18 -8.96 7.27
C ALA A 27 3.86 -8.22 7.42
N HIS A 28 2.97 -8.65 8.33
CA HIS A 28 1.82 -7.83 8.70
C HIS A 28 2.28 -6.56 9.43
N MET A 29 1.57 -5.46 9.23
CA MET A 29 1.85 -4.15 9.82
C MET A 29 1.85 -4.21 11.35
N ASP A 30 0.86 -4.87 11.95
CA ASP A 30 0.78 -5.05 13.40
C ASP A 30 1.95 -5.87 13.94
N CYS A 31 2.25 -7.00 13.30
CA CYS A 31 3.35 -7.86 13.69
C CYS A 31 4.69 -7.13 13.59
N ALA A 32 4.94 -6.45 12.48
CA ALA A 32 6.16 -5.70 12.26
C ALA A 32 6.29 -4.53 13.25
N MET A 33 5.20 -3.81 13.55
CA MET A 33 5.22 -2.72 14.53
C MET A 33 5.55 -3.22 15.95
N GLN A 34 4.97 -4.34 16.37
CA GLN A 34 5.32 -4.97 17.65
C GLN A 34 6.79 -5.41 17.69
N TRP A 35 7.27 -6.06 16.62
CA TRP A 35 8.65 -6.53 16.55
C TRP A 35 9.67 -5.40 16.56
N VAL A 36 9.45 -4.36 15.74
CA VAL A 36 10.34 -3.19 15.66
C VAL A 36 10.38 -2.43 16.98
N THR A 37 9.28 -2.44 17.75
CA THR A 37 9.25 -1.87 19.10
C THR A 37 10.22 -2.57 20.05
N GLN A 38 10.36 -3.88 19.95
CA GLN A 38 11.21 -4.68 20.83
C GLN A 38 12.67 -4.76 20.34
N SER A 39 12.86 -5.06 19.06
CA SER A 39 14.16 -5.50 18.52
C SER A 39 14.78 -4.54 17.51
N ARG A 40 14.04 -3.54 16.99
CA ARG A 40 14.48 -2.55 15.99
C ARG A 40 15.24 -3.14 14.78
N THR A 41 14.86 -4.34 14.37
CA THR A 41 15.52 -5.10 13.31
C THR A 41 14.49 -5.87 12.49
N CYS A 42 14.79 -6.15 11.23
CA CYS A 42 13.96 -7.02 10.39
C CYS A 42 13.97 -8.47 10.95
N PRO A 43 12.81 -9.12 11.14
CA PRO A 43 12.74 -10.50 11.65
C PRO A 43 13.39 -11.52 10.71
N THR A 44 13.48 -11.23 9.41
CA THR A 44 14.02 -12.16 8.40
C THR A 44 15.53 -12.01 8.22
N CYS A 45 16.02 -10.80 7.97
CA CYS A 45 17.43 -10.56 7.62
C CYS A 45 18.23 -9.78 8.67
N ARG A 46 17.60 -9.40 9.79
CA ARG A 46 18.22 -8.65 10.90
C ARG A 46 18.75 -7.26 10.54
N HIS A 47 18.41 -6.74 9.37
CA HIS A 47 18.73 -5.37 9.00
C HIS A 47 18.11 -4.39 10.00
N PRO A 48 18.79 -3.29 10.39
CA PRO A 48 18.19 -2.28 11.27
C PRO A 48 16.94 -1.68 10.62
N VAL A 49 15.88 -1.57 11.41
CA VAL A 49 14.57 -1.04 10.98
C VAL A 49 14.00 -0.20 12.12
N ASP A 50 13.57 1.02 11.81
CA ASP A 50 12.82 1.85 12.74
C ASP A 50 11.32 1.90 12.39
N ARG A 51 10.48 2.46 13.27
CA ARG A 51 9.02 2.52 13.05
C ARG A 51 8.66 3.33 11.81
N ASN A 52 9.49 4.31 11.47
CA ASN A 52 9.32 5.16 10.30
C ASN A 52 9.74 4.48 8.98
N ASP A 53 10.38 3.31 9.05
CA ASP A 53 10.79 2.53 7.87
C ASP A 53 9.74 1.53 7.41
N LEU A 54 8.65 1.37 8.17
CA LEU A 54 7.53 0.49 7.84
C LEU A 54 6.67 1.15 6.76
N ILE A 55 6.63 0.54 5.59
CA ILE A 55 5.87 1.00 4.44
C ILE A 55 4.69 0.03 4.26
N ARG A 56 3.46 0.55 4.36
CA ARG A 56 2.25 -0.26 4.15
C ARG A 56 2.06 -0.56 2.67
N ILE A 57 1.76 -1.82 2.36
CA ILE A 57 1.51 -2.31 1.01
C ILE A 57 0.01 -2.45 0.80
N TYR A 58 -0.47 -1.80 -0.26
CA TYR A 58 -1.82 -1.96 -0.78
C TYR A 58 -1.68 -2.71 -2.09
N ALA A 59 -2.12 -3.97 -2.12
CA ALA A 59 -2.19 -4.73 -3.36
C ALA A 59 -3.56 -4.47 -3.97
N ASP A 60 -3.61 -3.81 -5.12
CA ASP A 60 -4.82 -3.66 -5.93
C ASP A 60 -5.19 -5.05 -6.47
N ALA A 61 -6.10 -5.72 -5.79
CA ALA A 61 -6.74 -6.92 -6.28
C ALA A 61 -7.92 -6.50 -7.17
N ASP A 62 -7.64 -5.96 -8.36
CA ASP A 62 -8.66 -5.80 -9.39
C ASP A 62 -8.31 -6.59 -10.65
N SER A 63 -8.94 -7.75 -10.76
CA SER A 63 -9.35 -8.27 -12.04
C SER A 63 -10.82 -8.63 -11.88
N GLU A 64 -11.69 -7.65 -12.08
CA GLU A 64 -13.06 -7.91 -12.50
C GLU A 64 -13.04 -9.04 -13.53
N THR A 65 -13.66 -10.17 -13.18
CA THR A 65 -13.91 -11.25 -14.12
C THR A 65 -14.76 -10.65 -15.24
N SER A 66 -14.21 -10.61 -16.46
CA SER A 66 -14.93 -10.20 -17.65
C SER A 66 -16.25 -10.98 -17.76
N SER A 67 -17.37 -10.30 -17.52
CA SER A 67 -18.65 -10.55 -18.15
C SER A 67 -19.56 -9.33 -18.03
N SER A 68 -19.14 -8.21 -18.62
CA SER A 68 -20.01 -7.22 -19.29
C SER A 68 -19.12 -6.31 -20.12
N ARG A 69 -19.41 -6.22 -21.41
CA ARG A 69 -18.67 -5.41 -22.38
C ARG A 69 -18.79 -3.94 -22.00
N THR A 70 -17.74 -3.31 -21.48
CA THR A 70 -17.61 -1.86 -21.48
C THR A 70 -16.72 -1.47 -22.66
N ASN A 71 -17.35 -0.84 -23.65
CA ASN A 71 -16.73 -0.43 -24.89
C ASN A 71 -15.50 0.46 -24.64
N PRO A 72 -14.39 0.29 -25.40
CA PRO A 72 -13.19 1.12 -25.28
C PRO A 72 -13.34 2.56 -25.83
N ASP A 73 -14.56 2.99 -26.18
CA ASP A 73 -14.88 4.34 -26.68
C ASP A 73 -15.77 5.06 -25.66
N SER A 74 -15.20 5.36 -24.50
CA SER A 74 -15.80 6.33 -23.57
C SER A 74 -14.68 7.06 -22.83
N PHE A 75 -13.75 7.62 -23.61
CA PHE A 75 -13.03 8.80 -23.16
C PHE A 75 -14.04 9.94 -23.13
N GLN A 76 -14.74 10.11 -22.02
CA GLN A 76 -15.41 11.38 -21.77
C GLN A 76 -14.29 12.39 -21.44
N PRO A 77 -14.04 13.39 -22.30
CA PRO A 77 -13.10 14.44 -21.94
C PRO A 77 -13.65 15.07 -20.65
N PHE A 78 -12.79 15.17 -19.64
CA PHE A 78 -13.10 15.95 -18.44
C PHE A 78 -13.40 17.37 -18.91
N ASN A 79 -14.68 17.74 -18.90
CA ASN A 79 -15.11 19.12 -19.04
C ASN A 79 -14.63 19.86 -17.79
N ILE A 80 -13.41 20.39 -17.87
CA ILE A 80 -12.90 21.34 -16.88
C ILE A 80 -13.66 22.64 -17.16
N GLU A 81 -14.71 22.90 -16.38
CA GLU A 81 -15.33 24.23 -16.34
C GLU A 81 -14.26 25.26 -15.96
N PRO A 82 -14.12 26.37 -16.72
CA PRO A 82 -13.17 27.40 -16.36
C PRO A 82 -13.59 28.00 -15.02
N ALA A 83 -12.68 27.97 -14.04
CA ALA A 83 -12.85 28.64 -12.77
C ALA A 83 -13.21 30.11 -13.04
N GLU A 84 -14.42 30.49 -12.65
CA GLU A 84 -14.92 31.84 -12.80
C GLU A 84 -14.00 32.78 -12.00
N LEU A 85 -13.25 33.60 -12.72
CA LEU A 85 -12.42 34.68 -12.19
C LEU A 85 -13.36 35.76 -11.61
N THR A 86 -13.88 35.55 -10.40
CA THR A 86 -14.38 36.66 -9.61
C THR A 86 -13.16 37.45 -9.13
N ALA A 87 -12.88 38.53 -9.84
CA ALA A 87 -11.93 39.56 -9.44
C ALA A 87 -12.37 40.17 -8.09
N PRO A 88 -11.43 40.53 -7.19
CA PRO A 88 -11.78 41.28 -6.01
C PRO A 88 -12.28 42.67 -6.43
N ALA A 89 -13.53 42.97 -6.11
CA ALA A 89 -14.04 44.33 -6.16
C ALA A 89 -13.28 45.18 -5.11
N GLN A 90 -12.44 46.08 -5.60
CA GLN A 90 -12.01 47.30 -4.91
C GLN A 90 -12.15 48.45 -5.92
N PRO A 91 -12.34 49.71 -5.51
CA PRO A 91 -12.39 50.27 -4.15
C PRO A 91 -13.80 50.52 -3.58
#